data_AF-A0A395MJ09-F1
#
_entry.id   AF-A0A395MJ09-F1
#
_cell.length_a   1.000
_cell.length_b   1.000
_cell.length_c   1.000
_cell.angle_alpha   90.00
_cell.angle_beta   90.00
_cell.angle_gamma   90.00
#
_symmetry.space_group_name_H-M   'P 1'
#
loop_
_entity.id
_entity.type
_entity.pdbx_description
1 polymer ?
#
loop_
_entity_poly.entity_id
_entity_poly.type
_entity_poly.pdbx_seq_one_letter_code
_entity_poly.pdbx_strand_id
1 'polypeptide(L)'
;MARTSYMPLPQRESRRSEDNTSFALPHHENLSTSSLHFLSRRVRTTAATLHGVLAPSFLHRSPRNARPADIQASRVPSSTLSTDWLDGLRGVASFVVFLFHHAVWSHPSIRWGYGAKEGATSFFHLPIVCLILHGRSMVAVFFVISGYALSFSTLQSIHKKDHDKLFTRLSSSVFRRAIRLYLPSVVSASFHYMAQRFGIKQRKEHVSTFTSDTTDFLVEITSRLSPFSWTAVPIEAFYNEHLWTIPVEFRNSLVLFVTLLGLSRTKCSVRMLTITGLFFYCLVERQWDTALFMAGIVLAEANILQERYGERAFIMGDDVEKGRVEFAISPKTIQVAVNAGLRIRYLALLYVDA
;
A
#
# COMPACT_ATOMS: atom_id res chain seq x y z
N MET A 1 10.93 75.68 3.58
CA MET A 1 10.60 74.27 3.89
C MET A 1 11.28 73.37 2.86
N ALA A 2 12.21 72.55 3.35
CA ALA A 2 12.83 71.35 2.77
C ALA A 2 12.91 71.18 1.23
N ARG A 3 14.14 71.13 0.70
CA ARG A 3 14.59 70.23 -0.38
C ARG A 3 16.10 70.01 -0.31
N THR A 4 16.47 68.73 -0.20
CA THR A 4 17.64 68.04 -0.76
C THR A 4 18.74 68.86 -1.43
N SER A 5 20.02 68.64 -1.07
CA SER A 5 21.09 68.47 -2.06
C SER A 5 22.37 67.88 -1.48
N TYR A 6 23.10 67.23 -2.39
CA TYR A 6 24.39 66.54 -2.31
C TYR A 6 25.54 67.38 -1.69
N MET A 7 26.55 66.70 -1.14
CA MET A 7 27.92 67.25 -1.06
C MET A 7 28.98 66.20 -1.45
N PRO A 8 30.13 66.61 -2.03
CA PRO A 8 31.00 65.80 -2.86
C PRO A 8 32.33 65.39 -2.19
N LEU A 9 33.02 64.41 -2.78
CA LEU A 9 34.46 64.12 -2.62
C LEU A 9 35.28 65.09 -3.53
N PRO A 10 36.64 65.10 -3.57
CA PRO A 10 37.72 64.46 -2.77
C PRO A 10 38.88 65.45 -2.42
N GLN A 11 39.95 65.00 -1.75
CA GLN A 11 41.32 65.38 -2.13
C GLN A 11 42.40 64.43 -1.58
N ARG A 12 43.54 64.43 -2.26
CA ARG A 12 44.50 63.32 -2.48
C ARG A 12 45.90 63.83 -2.15
N GLU A 13 46.70 63.11 -1.35
CA GLU A 13 48.17 63.26 -1.31
C GLU A 13 48.77 62.08 -0.51
N SER A 14 49.27 61.02 -1.16
CA SER A 14 50.68 60.74 -1.46
C SER A 14 51.63 60.61 -0.25
N ARG A 15 52.11 59.38 0.01
CA ARG A 15 53.53 59.12 0.31
C ARG A 15 53.91 57.65 0.07
N ARG A 16 55.02 57.53 -0.63
CA ARG A 16 55.71 56.34 -1.14
C ARG A 16 56.82 55.97 -0.15
N SER A 17 57.05 54.68 0.10
CA SER A 17 58.39 54.13 0.29
C SER A 17 58.38 52.65 -0.06
N GLU A 18 59.34 52.30 -0.89
CA GLU A 18 59.61 51.01 -1.51
C GLU A 18 60.23 50.05 -0.48
N ASP A 19 60.01 48.73 -0.63
CA ASP A 19 61.13 47.79 -0.79
C ASP A 19 60.72 46.36 -1.18
N ASN A 20 61.34 45.91 -2.27
CA ASN A 20 61.77 44.55 -2.65
C ASN A 20 60.81 43.35 -2.68
N THR A 21 60.27 43.13 -3.88
CA THR A 21 60.33 41.89 -4.69
C THR A 21 60.76 40.57 -4.03
N SER A 22 59.82 39.63 -3.95
CA SER A 22 60.10 38.23 -4.34
C SER A 22 58.94 37.70 -5.21
N PHE A 23 59.32 37.11 -6.33
CA PHE A 23 58.50 36.69 -7.45
C PHE A 23 57.86 35.32 -7.14
N ALA A 24 56.53 35.25 -7.03
CA ALA A 24 55.78 34.00 -6.87
C ALA A 24 54.77 33.82 -8.02
N LEU A 25 54.82 32.64 -8.64
CA LEU A 25 54.09 32.22 -9.84
C LEU A 25 52.56 32.18 -9.66
N PRO A 26 51.76 32.35 -10.73
CA PRO A 26 50.30 32.35 -10.65
C PRO A 26 49.74 30.94 -10.42
N HIS A 27 49.03 30.74 -9.31
CA HIS A 27 48.26 29.52 -9.06
C HIS A 27 47.02 29.46 -9.96
N HIS A 28 46.99 28.43 -10.81
CA HIS A 28 45.84 28.01 -11.60
C HIS A 28 44.61 27.70 -10.72
N GLU A 29 43.44 28.11 -11.22
CA GLU A 29 42.12 27.95 -10.62
C GLU A 29 41.76 26.49 -10.28
N ASN A 30 41.40 26.24 -9.02
CA ASN A 30 40.79 24.99 -8.56
C ASN A 30 39.28 24.96 -8.91
N LEU A 31 38.95 24.59 -10.15
CA LEU A 31 37.54 24.48 -10.62
C LEU A 31 36.98 23.04 -10.66
N SER A 32 37.68 22.03 -10.13
CA SER A 32 37.29 20.61 -10.32
C SER A 32 36.63 19.93 -9.11
N THR A 33 36.81 20.42 -7.87
CA THR A 33 36.40 19.66 -6.67
C THR A 33 34.96 19.94 -6.21
N SER A 34 34.44 21.15 -6.42
CA SER A 34 33.10 21.54 -5.95
C SER A 34 31.97 20.85 -6.71
N SER A 35 32.09 20.71 -8.03
CA SER A 35 31.05 20.09 -8.89
C SER A 35 30.87 18.59 -8.60
N LEU A 36 31.96 17.86 -8.34
CA LEU A 36 31.93 16.44 -7.96
C LEU A 36 31.33 16.22 -6.56
N HIS A 37 31.58 17.13 -5.62
CA HIS A 37 30.93 17.11 -4.31
C HIS A 37 29.42 17.39 -4.42
N PHE A 38 29.00 18.33 -5.28
CA PHE A 38 27.57 18.59 -5.51
C PHE A 38 26.86 17.43 -6.22
N LEU A 39 27.48 16.81 -7.23
CA LEU A 39 26.93 15.63 -7.90
C LEU A 39 26.83 14.44 -6.95
N SER A 40 27.87 14.12 -6.19
CA SER A 40 27.85 13.01 -5.23
C SER A 40 26.82 13.21 -4.13
N ARG A 41 26.59 14.47 -3.69
CA ARG A 41 25.52 14.79 -2.73
C ARG A 41 24.14 14.59 -3.33
N ARG A 42 23.91 15.01 -4.58
CA ARG A 42 22.64 14.79 -5.30
C ARG A 42 22.37 13.32 -5.58
N VAL A 43 23.38 12.55 -6.00
CA VAL A 43 23.25 11.10 -6.23
C VAL A 43 22.99 10.37 -4.92
N ARG A 44 23.61 10.79 -3.81
CA ARG A 44 23.38 10.18 -2.50
C ARG A 44 22.00 10.52 -1.93
N THR A 45 21.50 11.74 -2.16
CA THR A 45 20.14 12.12 -1.74
C THR A 45 19.06 11.48 -2.62
N THR A 46 19.27 11.35 -3.93
CA THR A 46 18.34 10.61 -4.80
C THR A 46 18.37 9.12 -4.49
N ALA A 47 19.55 8.51 -4.27
CA ALA A 47 19.68 7.12 -3.86
C ALA A 47 19.05 6.87 -2.48
N ALA A 48 19.21 7.77 -1.51
CA ALA A 48 18.56 7.65 -0.20
C ALA A 48 17.03 7.82 -0.29
N THR A 49 16.54 8.68 -1.18
CA THR A 49 15.10 8.84 -1.44
C THR A 49 14.54 7.61 -2.17
N LEU A 50 15.29 7.06 -3.12
CA LEU A 50 14.93 5.84 -3.84
C LEU A 50 14.93 4.64 -2.89
N HIS A 51 15.93 4.52 -2.01
CA HIS A 51 15.97 3.53 -0.94
C HIS A 51 14.81 3.73 0.04
N GLY A 52 14.45 4.97 0.37
CA GLY A 52 13.28 5.26 1.20
C GLY A 52 11.95 4.85 0.58
N VAL A 53 11.86 4.90 -0.75
CA VAL A 53 10.66 4.53 -1.52
C VAL A 53 10.59 3.03 -1.81
N LEU A 54 11.74 2.37 -1.95
CA LEU A 54 11.86 0.95 -2.34
C LEU A 54 12.10 0.00 -1.16
N ALA A 55 12.68 0.47 -0.06
CA ALA A 55 12.95 -0.37 1.10
C ALA A 55 11.66 -0.64 1.88
N PRO A 56 11.44 -1.88 2.31
CA PRO A 56 10.26 -2.25 3.09
C PRO A 56 10.21 -1.52 4.44
N SER A 57 8.99 -1.33 4.95
CA SER A 57 8.63 -0.58 6.17
C SER A 57 9.42 -1.01 7.40
N PHE A 58 9.78 -2.29 7.52
CA PHE A 58 10.53 -2.81 8.66
C PHE A 58 11.99 -2.33 8.76
N LEU A 59 12.62 -1.96 7.64
CA LEU A 59 13.98 -1.36 7.64
C LEU A 59 13.96 0.13 8.01
N HIS A 60 12.79 0.76 7.97
CA HIS A 60 12.59 2.17 8.30
C HIS A 60 12.40 2.42 9.80
N ARG A 61 12.54 1.41 10.65
CA ARG A 61 12.51 1.57 12.11
C ARG A 61 13.80 2.22 12.61
N SER A 62 14.09 3.44 12.15
CA SER A 62 15.08 4.30 12.78
C SER A 62 14.51 4.68 14.15
N PRO A 63 15.24 4.43 15.26
CA PRO A 63 14.85 4.91 16.57
C PRO A 63 14.97 6.43 16.52
N ARG A 64 13.88 7.10 16.15
CA ARG A 64 13.77 8.56 16.27
C ARG A 64 13.97 8.84 17.76
N ASN A 65 15.10 9.46 18.09
CA ASN A 65 15.47 9.96 19.41
C ASN A 65 14.23 10.47 20.15
N ALA A 66 13.65 9.63 21.01
CA ALA A 66 12.56 10.04 21.89
C ALA A 66 13.17 11.08 22.83
N ARG A 67 12.77 12.34 22.65
CA ARG A 67 13.14 13.38 23.62
C ARG A 67 12.38 13.06 24.91
N PRO A 68 12.93 13.33 26.11
CA PRO A 68 12.24 13.12 27.37
C PRO A 68 10.84 13.79 27.45
N ALA A 69 10.62 14.85 26.68
CA ALA A 69 9.33 15.53 26.54
C ALA A 69 8.24 14.68 25.83
N ASP A 70 8.62 13.73 24.97
CA ASP A 70 7.69 12.82 24.29
C ASP A 70 7.13 11.75 25.25
N ILE A 71 7.85 11.46 26.36
CA ILE A 71 7.42 10.52 27.40
C ILE A 71 6.23 11.09 28.20
N GLN A 72 6.16 12.41 28.38
CA GLN A 72 5.00 13.06 29.01
C GLN A 72 3.80 13.23 28.06
N ALA A 73 4.05 13.43 26.77
CA ALA A 73 3.00 13.41 25.75
C ALA A 73 2.39 12.02 25.50
N SER A 74 3.08 10.95 25.92
CA SER A 74 2.64 9.55 25.78
C SER A 74 1.46 9.15 26.70
N ARG A 75 0.99 10.05 27.58
CA ARG A 75 -0.24 9.81 28.38
C ARG A 75 -1.52 10.02 27.60
N VAL A 76 -1.46 10.65 26.42
CA VAL A 76 -2.56 10.63 25.46
C VAL A 76 -2.24 9.51 24.48
N PRO A 77 -2.99 8.39 24.46
CA PRO A 77 -2.82 7.39 23.42
C PRO A 77 -3.07 8.10 22.08
N SER A 78 -2.02 8.30 21.30
CA SER A 78 -2.17 8.74 19.92
C SER A 78 -2.87 7.60 19.17
N SER A 79 -4.17 7.73 18.94
CA SER A 79 -5.05 6.79 18.24
C SER A 79 -4.76 6.75 16.73
N THR A 80 -3.48 6.72 16.35
CA THR A 80 -3.14 6.41 14.96
C THR A 80 -3.20 4.91 14.81
N LEU A 81 -4.33 4.41 14.31
CA LEU A 81 -4.52 3.02 13.88
C LEU A 81 -3.29 2.55 13.08
N SER A 82 -2.49 1.71 13.71
CA SER A 82 -1.36 1.07 13.06
C SER A 82 -1.89 -0.01 12.12
N THR A 83 -1.42 0.05 10.88
CA THR A 83 -1.68 -0.98 9.87
C THR A 83 -0.56 -2.03 9.83
N ASP A 84 0.36 -2.03 10.80
CA ASP A 84 1.54 -2.91 10.81
C ASP A 84 1.16 -4.39 10.88
N TRP A 85 0.02 -4.71 11.51
CA TRP A 85 -0.50 -6.08 11.56
C TRP A 85 -0.85 -6.65 10.17
N LEU A 86 -1.17 -5.79 9.20
CA LEU A 86 -1.42 -6.21 7.82
C LEU A 86 -0.16 -6.77 7.17
N ASP A 87 1.01 -6.17 7.45
CA ASP A 87 2.29 -6.66 6.95
C ASP A 87 2.63 -8.02 7.58
N GLY A 88 2.31 -8.22 8.88
CA GLY A 88 2.42 -9.52 9.54
C GLY A 88 1.52 -10.59 8.91
N LEU A 89 0.24 -10.26 8.68
CA LEU A 89 -0.72 -11.18 8.06
C LEU A 89 -0.32 -11.55 6.62
N ARG A 90 0.20 -10.59 5.85
CA ARG A 90 0.78 -10.83 4.52
C ARG A 90 1.97 -11.78 4.58
N GLY A 91 2.84 -11.65 5.59
CA GLY A 91 3.97 -12.55 5.80
C GLY A 91 3.53 -14.00 6.02
N VAL A 92 2.56 -14.21 6.91
CA VAL A 92 1.97 -15.55 7.15
C VAL A 92 1.36 -16.11 5.88
N ALA A 93 0.55 -15.33 5.16
CA ALA A 93 -0.06 -15.75 3.90
C ALA A 93 1.00 -16.12 2.85
N SER A 94 2.09 -15.34 2.73
CA SER A 94 3.17 -15.65 1.79
C SER A 94 3.91 -16.93 2.13
N PHE A 95 4.09 -17.22 3.43
CA PHE A 95 4.74 -18.44 3.88
C PHE A 95 3.88 -19.68 3.55
N VAL A 96 2.57 -19.59 3.76
CA VAL A 96 1.62 -20.65 3.35
C VAL A 96 1.63 -20.84 1.83
N VAL A 97 1.62 -19.77 1.03
CA VAL A 97 1.73 -19.86 -0.44
C VAL A 97 3.03 -20.56 -0.86
N PHE A 98 4.15 -20.24 -0.21
CA PHE A 98 5.43 -20.90 -0.45
C PHE A 98 5.35 -22.41 -0.14
N LEU A 99 4.84 -22.78 1.04
CA LEU A 99 4.66 -24.19 1.42
C LEU A 99 3.75 -24.93 0.44
N PHE A 100 2.65 -24.29 0.01
CA PHE A 100 1.73 -24.86 -0.97
C PHE A 100 2.43 -25.15 -2.31
N HIS A 101 3.17 -24.18 -2.87
CA HIS A 101 3.88 -24.38 -4.13
C HIS A 101 4.99 -25.42 -4.02
N HIS A 102 5.67 -25.49 -2.88
CA HIS A 102 6.66 -26.52 -2.60
C HIS A 102 6.01 -27.91 -2.51
N ALA A 103 4.91 -28.05 -1.76
CA ALA A 103 4.23 -29.31 -1.55
C ALA A 103 3.56 -29.86 -2.81
N VAL A 104 3.02 -28.98 -3.67
CA VAL A 104 2.36 -29.36 -4.93
C VAL A 104 3.30 -30.06 -5.90
N TRP A 105 4.61 -29.82 -5.81
CA TRP A 105 5.60 -30.53 -6.62
C TRP A 105 5.60 -32.03 -6.31
N SER A 106 5.63 -32.40 -5.02
CA SER A 106 5.68 -33.81 -4.57
C SER A 106 4.29 -34.43 -4.42
N HIS A 107 3.27 -33.63 -4.11
CA HIS A 107 1.90 -34.08 -3.84
C HIS A 107 0.88 -33.24 -4.64
N PRO A 108 0.66 -33.57 -5.94
CA PRO A 108 -0.24 -32.81 -6.80
C PRO A 108 -1.71 -32.81 -6.35
N SER A 109 -2.13 -33.81 -5.57
CA SER A 109 -3.50 -33.93 -5.05
C SER A 109 -3.91 -32.76 -4.16
N ILE A 110 -2.94 -32.11 -3.50
CA ILE A 110 -3.16 -30.95 -2.61
C ILE A 110 -3.81 -29.78 -3.35
N ARG A 111 -3.78 -29.72 -4.69
CA ARG A 111 -4.48 -28.67 -5.46
C ARG A 111 -6.00 -28.72 -5.35
N TRP A 112 -6.56 -29.85 -4.91
CA TRP A 112 -7.99 -30.15 -4.96
C TRP A 112 -8.62 -30.09 -3.56
N GLY A 113 -9.92 -29.77 -3.51
CA GLY A 113 -10.70 -29.91 -2.29
C GLY A 113 -11.13 -31.36 -2.06
N TYR A 114 -11.64 -31.65 -0.86
CA TYR A 114 -12.13 -32.97 -0.51
C TYR A 114 -13.13 -33.51 -1.54
N GLY A 115 -12.87 -34.70 -2.08
CA GLY A 115 -13.76 -35.38 -3.02
C GLY A 115 -13.80 -34.79 -4.44
N ALA A 116 -13.02 -33.75 -4.74
CA ALA A 116 -13.02 -33.12 -6.07
C ALA A 116 -12.29 -33.94 -7.15
N LYS A 117 -11.39 -34.86 -6.76
CA LYS A 117 -10.65 -35.75 -7.65
C LYS A 117 -10.28 -37.05 -6.93
N GLU A 118 -10.07 -38.12 -7.69
CA GLU A 118 -9.47 -39.36 -7.16
C GLU A 118 -8.16 -39.06 -6.40
N GLY A 119 -8.05 -39.57 -5.18
CA GLY A 119 -6.92 -39.32 -4.27
C GLY A 119 -7.03 -38.06 -3.39
N ALA A 120 -8.07 -37.22 -3.55
CA ALA A 120 -8.31 -36.03 -2.74
C ALA A 120 -9.18 -36.28 -1.50
N THR A 121 -8.83 -37.29 -0.69
CA THR A 121 -9.60 -37.67 0.53
C THR A 121 -8.80 -37.58 1.83
N SER A 122 -7.49 -37.28 1.75
CA SER A 122 -6.64 -37.07 2.93
C SER A 122 -7.08 -35.88 3.78
N PHE A 123 -6.65 -35.85 5.04
CA PHE A 123 -6.91 -34.77 6.01
C PHE A 123 -6.69 -33.35 5.46
N PHE A 124 -5.66 -33.13 4.66
CA PHE A 124 -5.34 -31.83 4.06
C PHE A 124 -6.38 -31.30 3.07
N HIS A 125 -7.25 -32.17 2.55
CA HIS A 125 -8.31 -31.78 1.63
C HIS A 125 -9.60 -31.37 2.35
N LEU A 126 -9.72 -31.63 3.66
CA LEU A 126 -10.90 -31.27 4.45
C LEU A 126 -11.20 -29.77 4.36
N PRO A 127 -12.46 -29.34 4.24
CA PRO A 127 -12.82 -27.97 3.86
C PRO A 127 -12.13 -26.87 4.66
N ILE A 128 -12.09 -26.96 5.99
CA ILE A 128 -11.49 -25.92 6.84
C ILE A 128 -9.96 -25.95 6.77
N VAL A 129 -9.36 -27.15 6.82
CA VAL A 129 -7.90 -27.32 6.76
C VAL A 129 -7.35 -26.85 5.42
N CYS A 130 -8.05 -27.20 4.35
CA CYS A 130 -7.80 -26.82 2.98
C CYS A 130 -7.80 -25.28 2.81
N LEU A 131 -8.78 -24.57 3.39
CA LEU A 131 -8.81 -23.10 3.33
C LEU A 131 -7.60 -22.44 4.00
N ILE A 132 -7.04 -23.04 5.05
CA ILE A 132 -5.87 -22.49 5.75
C ILE A 132 -4.57 -22.76 4.99
N LEU A 133 -4.47 -23.88 4.27
CA LEU A 133 -3.22 -24.32 3.65
C LEU A 133 -3.16 -24.11 2.14
N HIS A 134 -4.28 -23.82 1.47
CA HIS A 134 -4.31 -23.64 0.02
C HIS A 134 -3.73 -22.30 -0.42
N GLY A 135 -2.96 -22.33 -1.52
CA GLY A 135 -2.46 -21.10 -2.13
C GLY A 135 -3.58 -20.16 -2.60
N ARG A 136 -4.67 -20.71 -3.16
CA ARG A 136 -5.78 -19.90 -3.70
C ARG A 136 -6.53 -19.10 -2.63
N SER A 137 -6.73 -19.66 -1.45
CA SER A 137 -7.34 -18.95 -0.32
C SER A 137 -6.40 -17.87 0.23
N MET A 138 -5.10 -18.13 0.30
CA MET A 138 -4.13 -17.10 0.69
C MET A 138 -4.07 -15.94 -0.32
N VAL A 139 -4.19 -16.20 -1.62
CA VAL A 139 -4.32 -15.15 -2.65
C VAL A 139 -5.59 -14.30 -2.40
N ALA A 140 -6.70 -14.93 -2.01
CA ALA A 140 -7.90 -14.19 -1.63
C ALA A 140 -7.67 -13.28 -0.41
N VAL A 141 -6.94 -13.77 0.61
CA VAL A 141 -6.54 -12.98 1.77
C VAL A 141 -5.67 -11.77 1.35
N PHE A 142 -4.71 -11.96 0.44
CA PHE A 142 -3.92 -10.85 -0.11
C PHE A 142 -4.80 -9.77 -0.75
N PHE A 143 -5.81 -10.15 -1.52
CA PHE A 143 -6.73 -9.21 -2.16
C PHE A 143 -7.58 -8.42 -1.15
N VAL A 144 -8.12 -9.08 -0.13
CA VAL A 144 -8.86 -8.38 0.95
C VAL A 144 -7.95 -7.41 1.70
N ILE A 145 -6.74 -7.84 2.08
CA ILE A 145 -5.77 -6.99 2.77
C ILE A 145 -5.34 -5.82 1.89
N SER A 146 -5.14 -6.03 0.59
CA SER A 146 -4.79 -4.95 -0.34
C SER A 146 -5.93 -3.93 -0.48
N GLY A 147 -7.18 -4.39 -0.56
CA GLY A 147 -8.35 -3.52 -0.51
C GLY A 147 -8.43 -2.71 0.78
N TYR A 148 -8.20 -3.36 1.92
CA TYR A 148 -8.16 -2.71 3.24
C TYR A 148 -7.04 -1.66 3.32
N ALA A 149 -5.80 -2.05 3.04
CA ALA A 149 -4.63 -1.19 3.20
C ALA A 149 -4.70 0.07 2.31
N LEU A 150 -5.19 -0.09 1.08
CA LEU A 150 -5.31 1.02 0.13
C LEU A 150 -6.43 1.99 0.49
N SER A 151 -7.56 1.47 0.96
CA SER A 151 -8.72 2.29 1.30
C SER A 151 -8.53 3.02 2.62
N PHE A 152 -7.85 2.40 3.58
CA PHE A 152 -7.74 2.88 4.95
C PHE A 152 -7.31 4.35 5.08
N SER A 153 -6.17 4.72 4.50
CA SER A 153 -5.68 6.11 4.55
C SER A 153 -6.58 7.09 3.80
N THR A 154 -7.25 6.64 2.74
CA THR A 154 -8.17 7.45 1.92
C THR A 154 -9.47 7.70 2.68
N LEU A 155 -10.03 6.67 3.30
CA LEU A 155 -11.22 6.73 4.16
C LEU A 155 -10.98 7.66 5.35
N GLN A 156 -9.81 7.58 6.00
CA GLN A 156 -9.46 8.53 7.07
C GLN A 156 -9.53 10.00 6.60
N SER A 157 -9.05 10.31 5.39
CA SER A 157 -9.18 11.65 4.81
C SER A 157 -10.64 12.04 4.54
N ILE A 158 -11.47 11.12 4.02
CA ILE A 158 -12.91 11.33 3.80
C ILE A 158 -13.60 11.67 5.13
N HIS A 159 -13.32 10.91 6.18
CA HIS A 159 -13.88 11.10 7.51
C HIS A 159 -13.42 12.39 8.20
N LYS A 160 -12.27 12.93 7.80
CA LYS A 160 -11.76 14.25 8.23
C LYS A 160 -12.23 15.39 7.32
N LYS A 161 -12.95 15.10 6.23
CA LYS A 161 -13.38 16.05 5.18
C LYS A 161 -12.21 16.80 4.53
N ASP A 162 -11.02 16.20 4.53
CA ASP A 162 -9.81 16.76 3.94
C ASP A 162 -9.65 16.24 2.51
N HIS A 163 -10.31 16.94 1.58
CA HIS A 163 -10.41 16.52 0.18
C HIS A 163 -9.14 16.79 -0.63
N ASP A 164 -8.41 17.87 -0.33
CA ASP A 164 -7.17 18.18 -1.02
C ASP A 164 -6.12 17.10 -0.75
N LYS A 165 -5.98 16.71 0.52
CA LYS A 165 -5.08 15.62 0.91
C LYS A 165 -5.54 14.28 0.34
N LEU A 166 -6.84 14.05 0.19
CA LEU A 166 -7.38 12.87 -0.49
C LEU A 166 -6.95 12.81 -1.95
N PHE A 167 -7.11 13.90 -2.70
CA PHE A 167 -6.76 13.93 -4.13
C PHE A 167 -5.26 13.73 -4.34
N THR A 168 -4.42 14.42 -3.55
CA THR A 168 -2.96 14.23 -3.58
C THR A 168 -2.57 12.79 -3.23
N ARG A 169 -3.24 12.16 -2.24
CA ARG A 169 -2.97 10.77 -1.87
C ARG A 169 -3.35 9.81 -2.99
N LEU A 170 -4.53 9.96 -3.57
CA LEU A 170 -5.02 9.09 -4.64
C LEU A 170 -4.13 9.16 -5.88
N SER A 171 -3.84 10.36 -6.40
CA SER A 171 -2.99 10.53 -7.59
C SER A 171 -1.60 9.94 -7.39
N SER A 172 -1.01 10.17 -6.22
CA SER A 172 0.31 9.69 -5.89
C SER A 172 0.35 8.18 -5.62
N SER A 173 -0.74 7.62 -5.07
CA SER A 173 -0.89 6.18 -4.85
C SER A 173 -0.98 5.42 -6.18
N VAL A 174 -1.78 5.90 -7.13
CA VAL A 174 -1.92 5.30 -8.47
C VAL A 174 -0.56 5.18 -9.16
N PHE A 175 0.19 6.28 -9.23
CA PHE A 175 1.48 6.31 -9.94
C PHE A 175 2.53 5.42 -9.28
N ARG A 176 2.76 5.57 -7.97
CA ARG A 176 3.77 4.78 -7.25
C ARG A 176 3.45 3.30 -7.20
N ARG A 177 2.16 2.94 -7.09
CA ARG A 177 1.72 1.54 -7.01
C ARG A 177 1.99 0.81 -8.32
N ALA A 178 1.75 1.45 -9.47
CA ALA A 178 2.09 0.87 -10.78
C ALA A 178 3.58 0.48 -10.83
N ILE A 179 4.46 1.42 -10.46
CA ILE A 179 5.91 1.18 -10.46
C ILE A 179 6.28 0.06 -9.48
N ARG A 180 5.78 0.10 -8.24
CA ARG A 180 6.11 -0.88 -7.20
C ARG A 180 5.66 -2.30 -7.56
N LEU A 181 4.53 -2.45 -8.25
CA LEU A 181 4.00 -3.76 -8.65
C LEU A 181 4.69 -4.28 -9.92
N TYR A 182 4.83 -3.44 -10.94
CA TYR A 182 5.32 -3.88 -12.24
C TYR A 182 6.84 -3.97 -12.31
N LEU A 183 7.59 -3.08 -11.66
CA LEU A 183 9.05 -3.07 -11.77
C LEU A 183 9.70 -4.38 -11.25
N PRO A 184 9.37 -4.89 -10.05
CA PRO A 184 9.93 -6.18 -9.59
C PRO A 184 9.48 -7.36 -10.46
N SER A 185 8.27 -7.29 -11.00
CA SER A 185 7.69 -8.32 -11.86
C SER A 185 8.43 -8.42 -13.20
N VAL A 186 8.70 -7.27 -13.84
CA VAL A 186 9.50 -7.20 -15.07
C VAL A 186 10.92 -7.70 -14.81
N VAL A 187 11.55 -7.30 -13.71
CA VAL A 187 12.89 -7.78 -13.34
C VAL A 187 12.90 -9.31 -13.16
N SER A 188 11.92 -9.86 -12.45
CA SER A 188 11.79 -11.32 -12.26
C SER A 188 11.59 -12.06 -13.58
N ALA A 189 10.73 -11.55 -14.47
CA ALA A 189 10.50 -12.14 -15.78
C ALA A 189 11.76 -12.07 -16.66
N SER A 190 12.53 -10.98 -16.61
CA SER A 190 13.81 -10.85 -17.31
C SER A 190 14.83 -11.90 -16.87
N PHE A 191 14.88 -12.25 -15.58
CA PHE A 191 15.75 -13.34 -15.11
C PHE A 191 15.33 -14.70 -15.67
N HIS A 192 14.04 -14.97 -15.79
CA HIS A 192 13.56 -16.21 -16.40
C HIS A 192 13.81 -16.24 -17.91
N TYR A 193 13.68 -15.10 -18.59
CA TYR A 193 14.10 -14.95 -19.98
C TYR A 193 15.59 -15.26 -20.14
N MET A 194 16.45 -14.70 -19.28
CA MET A 194 17.88 -15.01 -19.30
C MET A 194 18.13 -16.51 -19.04
N ALA A 195 17.45 -17.12 -18.06
CA ALA A 195 17.59 -18.55 -17.76
C ALA A 195 17.18 -19.45 -18.95
N GLN A 196 16.16 -19.06 -19.72
CA GLN A 196 15.79 -19.70 -20.99
C GLN A 196 16.93 -19.57 -22.02
N ARG A 197 17.48 -18.36 -22.19
CA ARG A 197 18.57 -18.10 -23.15
C ARG A 197 19.87 -18.85 -22.82
N PHE A 198 20.14 -19.11 -21.54
CA PHE A 198 21.29 -19.90 -21.09
C PHE A 198 21.00 -21.42 -21.00
N GLY A 199 19.80 -21.87 -21.38
CA GLY A 199 19.44 -23.28 -21.36
C GLY A 199 19.21 -23.89 -19.97
N ILE A 200 19.06 -23.07 -18.93
CA ILE A 200 18.85 -23.52 -17.53
C ILE A 200 17.41 -24.01 -17.33
N LYS A 201 16.44 -23.32 -17.92
CA LYS A 201 15.02 -23.67 -17.88
C LYS A 201 14.44 -23.54 -19.27
N GLN A 202 14.36 -24.64 -20.01
CA GLN A 202 13.88 -24.64 -21.39
C GLN A 202 12.39 -24.92 -21.52
N ARG A 203 11.72 -24.13 -22.36
CA ARG A 203 10.34 -24.36 -22.81
C ARG A 203 10.29 -25.67 -23.59
N LYS A 204 9.42 -26.59 -23.15
CA LYS A 204 9.16 -27.84 -23.88
C LYS A 204 8.60 -27.49 -25.26
N GLU A 205 9.07 -28.20 -26.30
CA GLU A 205 8.56 -28.10 -27.68
C GLU A 205 8.80 -26.74 -28.38
N HIS A 206 9.60 -25.85 -27.79
CA HIS A 206 9.92 -24.54 -28.37
C HIS A 206 11.31 -24.52 -29.01
N VAL A 207 11.39 -24.06 -30.26
CA VAL A 207 12.67 -23.86 -30.94
C VAL A 207 13.26 -22.52 -30.49
N SER A 208 14.16 -22.56 -29.52
CA SER A 208 14.75 -21.36 -28.91
C SER A 208 15.63 -20.58 -29.89
N THR A 209 15.07 -19.53 -30.47
CA THR A 209 15.81 -18.56 -31.31
C THR A 209 15.78 -17.21 -30.62
N PHE A 210 16.84 -16.40 -30.73
CA PHE A 210 16.89 -15.08 -30.08
C PHE A 210 15.68 -14.21 -30.41
N THR A 211 15.28 -14.17 -31.69
CA THR A 211 14.13 -13.40 -32.17
C THR A 211 12.81 -13.93 -31.62
N SER A 212 12.59 -15.25 -31.66
CA SER A 212 11.38 -15.88 -31.12
C SER A 212 11.28 -15.62 -29.61
N ASP A 213 12.31 -15.99 -28.85
CA ASP A 213 12.31 -15.86 -27.39
C ASP A 213 12.10 -14.42 -26.95
N THR A 214 12.75 -13.46 -27.63
CA THR A 214 12.59 -12.03 -27.34
C THR A 214 11.18 -11.56 -27.68
N THR A 215 10.62 -11.98 -28.81
CA THR A 215 9.26 -11.59 -29.22
C THR A 215 8.24 -12.14 -28.23
N ASP A 216 8.36 -13.43 -27.88
CA ASP A 216 7.48 -14.09 -26.91
C ASP A 216 7.58 -13.42 -25.54
N PHE A 217 8.79 -13.05 -25.12
CA PHE A 217 9.01 -12.31 -23.88
C PHE A 217 8.35 -10.94 -23.90
N LEU A 218 8.49 -10.17 -24.99
CA LEU A 218 7.87 -8.85 -25.11
C LEU A 218 6.35 -8.95 -25.16
N VAL A 219 5.79 -9.93 -25.87
CA VAL A 219 4.34 -10.19 -25.89
C VAL A 219 3.84 -10.57 -24.50
N GLU A 220 4.53 -11.46 -23.79
CA GLU A 220 4.14 -11.84 -22.43
C GLU A 220 4.22 -10.63 -21.48
N ILE A 221 5.32 -9.87 -21.47
CA ILE A 221 5.46 -8.67 -20.64
C ILE A 221 4.37 -7.64 -20.95
N THR A 222 4.17 -7.29 -22.22
CA THR A 222 3.17 -6.27 -22.60
C THR A 222 1.75 -6.70 -22.22
N SER A 223 1.41 -7.98 -22.41
CA SER A 223 0.13 -8.55 -21.95
C SER A 223 -0.01 -8.46 -20.42
N ARG A 224 1.04 -8.82 -19.68
CA ARG A 224 1.06 -8.81 -18.20
C ARG A 224 1.02 -7.41 -17.59
N LEU A 225 1.51 -6.40 -18.31
CA LEU A 225 1.48 -5.00 -17.88
C LEU A 225 0.12 -4.33 -18.14
N SER A 226 -0.77 -4.95 -18.92
CA SER A 226 -2.08 -4.39 -19.25
C SER A 226 -3.08 -4.57 -18.10
N PRO A 227 -3.55 -3.47 -17.46
CA PRO A 227 -4.60 -3.55 -16.44
C PRO A 227 -6.01 -3.74 -17.04
N PHE A 228 -6.15 -3.61 -18.36
CA PHE A 228 -7.45 -3.60 -19.04
C PHE A 228 -7.85 -4.98 -19.57
N SER A 229 -6.97 -5.98 -19.45
CA SER A 229 -7.34 -7.35 -19.75
C SER A 229 -8.20 -7.91 -18.63
N TRP A 230 -9.46 -8.19 -18.92
CA TRP A 230 -10.40 -8.86 -18.01
C TRP A 230 -10.41 -10.38 -18.19
N THR A 231 -9.87 -10.86 -19.30
CA THR A 231 -9.63 -12.27 -19.54
C THR A 231 -8.31 -12.67 -18.88
N ALA A 232 -8.38 -13.66 -18.00
CA ALA A 232 -7.21 -14.42 -17.59
C ALA A 232 -6.78 -15.28 -18.79
N VAL A 233 -6.23 -14.66 -19.83
CA VAL A 233 -5.68 -15.43 -20.95
C VAL A 233 -4.53 -16.24 -20.38
N PRO A 234 -4.57 -17.58 -20.41
CA PRO A 234 -3.40 -18.38 -20.15
C PRO A 234 -2.54 -18.26 -21.40
N ILE A 235 -1.88 -17.10 -21.58
CA ILE A 235 -0.63 -17.11 -22.32
C ILE A 235 0.23 -18.03 -21.47
N GLU A 236 0.43 -19.26 -21.95
CA GLU A 236 1.21 -20.30 -21.32
C GLU A 236 2.40 -19.66 -20.60
N ALA A 237 2.26 -19.55 -19.28
CA ALA A 237 2.98 -18.57 -18.51
C ALA A 237 4.42 -19.06 -18.29
N PHE A 238 5.23 -18.85 -19.31
CA PHE A 238 6.49 -19.56 -19.44
C PHE A 238 7.57 -18.88 -18.60
N TYR A 239 7.63 -17.55 -18.70
CA TYR A 239 8.64 -16.79 -17.99
C TYR A 239 8.31 -16.72 -16.50
N ASN A 240 7.07 -16.44 -16.08
CA ASN A 240 6.70 -16.61 -14.67
C ASN A 240 5.18 -16.75 -14.47
N GLU A 241 4.71 -17.96 -14.16
CA GLU A 241 3.29 -18.25 -13.91
C GLU A 241 2.73 -17.43 -12.76
N HIS A 242 3.49 -17.21 -11.69
CA HIS A 242 3.00 -16.59 -10.47
C HIS A 242 2.72 -15.08 -10.61
N LEU A 243 3.21 -14.42 -11.68
CA LEU A 243 2.99 -12.99 -11.92
C LEU A 243 1.57 -12.65 -12.39
N TRP A 244 0.68 -13.64 -12.56
CA TRP A 244 -0.70 -13.40 -12.96
C TRP A 244 -1.49 -12.50 -12.01
N THR A 245 -1.14 -12.49 -10.71
CA THR A 245 -1.82 -11.67 -9.69
C THR A 245 -1.53 -10.19 -9.84
N ILE A 246 -0.42 -9.80 -10.47
CA ILE A 246 0.06 -8.42 -10.53
C ILE A 246 -0.88 -7.49 -11.32
N PRO A 247 -1.25 -7.79 -12.59
CA PRO A 247 -2.21 -6.96 -13.31
C PRO A 247 -3.59 -6.94 -12.65
N VAL A 248 -4.01 -8.08 -12.08
CA VAL A 248 -5.27 -8.19 -11.31
C VAL A 248 -5.27 -7.25 -10.12
N GLU A 249 -4.18 -7.27 -9.33
CA GLU A 249 -4.02 -6.42 -8.16
C GLU A 249 -4.00 -4.94 -8.54
N PHE A 250 -3.30 -4.56 -9.62
CA PHE A 250 -3.27 -3.17 -10.07
C PHE A 250 -4.64 -2.71 -10.61
N ARG A 251 -5.32 -3.52 -11.42
CA ARG A 251 -6.68 -3.25 -11.93
C ARG A 251 -7.66 -3.01 -10.79
N ASN A 252 -7.73 -3.93 -9.81
CA ASN A 252 -8.65 -3.80 -8.67
C ASN A 252 -8.31 -2.60 -7.78
N SER A 253 -7.05 -2.16 -7.76
CA SER A 253 -6.66 -0.92 -7.10
C SER A 253 -7.25 0.30 -7.79
N LEU A 254 -7.24 0.35 -9.13
CA LEU A 254 -7.86 1.43 -9.90
C LEU A 254 -9.38 1.48 -9.66
N VAL A 255 -10.05 0.32 -9.70
CA VAL A 255 -11.49 0.23 -9.37
C VAL A 255 -11.74 0.79 -7.97
N LEU A 256 -11.00 0.34 -6.96
CA LEU A 256 -11.10 0.84 -5.59
C LEU A 256 -10.90 2.35 -5.50
N PHE A 257 -9.88 2.90 -6.17
CA PHE A 257 -9.60 4.34 -6.14
C PHE A 257 -10.72 5.15 -6.77
N VAL A 258 -11.27 4.71 -7.91
CA VAL A 258 -12.40 5.35 -8.58
C VAL A 258 -13.66 5.26 -7.71
N THR A 259 -13.95 4.10 -7.11
CA THR A 259 -15.08 3.91 -6.20
C THR A 259 -15.00 4.86 -5.01
N LEU A 260 -13.84 4.95 -4.34
CA LEU A 260 -13.66 5.85 -3.20
C LEU A 260 -13.71 7.33 -3.60
N LEU A 261 -13.16 7.66 -4.77
CA LEU A 261 -13.23 9.02 -5.32
C LEU A 261 -14.68 9.45 -5.55
N GLY A 262 -15.47 8.62 -6.24
CA GLY A 262 -16.89 8.88 -6.52
C GLY A 262 -17.74 8.94 -5.27
N LEU A 263 -17.45 8.12 -4.26
CA LEU A 263 -18.19 8.08 -3.00
C LEU A 263 -17.63 9.02 -1.92
N SER A 264 -16.55 9.77 -2.20
CA SER A 264 -15.84 10.60 -1.22
C SER A 264 -16.69 11.72 -0.62
N ARG A 265 -17.72 12.18 -1.34
CA ARG A 265 -18.64 13.24 -0.90
C ARG A 265 -19.96 12.72 -0.34
N THR A 266 -20.16 11.40 -0.33
CA THR A 266 -21.41 10.79 0.14
C THR A 266 -21.39 10.55 1.66
N LYS A 267 -22.59 10.42 2.25
CA LYS A 267 -22.73 10.00 3.65
C LYS A 267 -22.16 8.60 3.84
N CYS A 268 -21.60 8.32 5.03
CA CYS A 268 -20.99 7.03 5.36
C CYS A 268 -21.94 5.84 5.09
N SER A 269 -23.21 5.94 5.46
CA SER A 269 -24.20 4.88 5.24
C SER A 269 -24.45 4.62 3.74
N VAL A 270 -24.51 5.67 2.93
CA VAL A 270 -24.69 5.55 1.47
C VAL A 270 -23.45 4.89 0.86
N ARG A 271 -22.26 5.37 1.22
CA ARG A 271 -21.00 4.76 0.78
C ARG A 271 -20.93 3.27 1.11
N MET A 272 -21.26 2.90 2.35
CA MET A 272 -21.23 1.50 2.79
C MET A 272 -22.26 0.64 2.07
N LEU A 273 -23.48 1.14 1.90
CA LEU A 273 -24.51 0.43 1.15
C LEU A 273 -24.09 0.22 -0.31
N THR A 274 -23.57 1.25 -0.98
CA THR A 274 -23.12 1.16 -2.36
C THR A 274 -21.95 0.20 -2.52
N ILE A 275 -20.93 0.27 -1.66
CA ILE A 275 -19.77 -0.65 -1.73
C ILE A 275 -20.17 -2.09 -1.44
N THR A 276 -21.08 -2.31 -0.48
CA THR A 276 -21.62 -3.64 -0.19
C THR A 276 -22.47 -4.16 -1.36
N GLY A 277 -23.26 -3.31 -2.01
CA GLY A 277 -23.97 -3.65 -3.24
C GLY A 277 -23.01 -4.01 -4.38
N LEU A 278 -21.93 -3.25 -4.56
CA LEU A 278 -20.87 -3.54 -5.53
C LEU A 278 -20.16 -4.87 -5.23
N PHE A 279 -19.93 -5.20 -3.97
CA PHE A 279 -19.38 -6.49 -3.56
C PHE A 279 -20.25 -7.65 -4.08
N PHE A 280 -21.54 -7.62 -3.80
CA PHE A 280 -22.46 -8.67 -4.27
C PHE A 280 -22.60 -8.70 -5.78
N TYR A 281 -22.67 -7.53 -6.43
CA TYR A 281 -22.69 -7.42 -7.89
C TYR A 281 -21.45 -8.07 -8.53
N CYS A 282 -20.25 -7.78 -8.01
CA CYS A 282 -19.02 -8.40 -8.50
C CYS A 282 -19.02 -9.92 -8.33
N LEU A 283 -19.62 -10.45 -7.25
CA LEU A 283 -19.77 -11.91 -7.08
C LEU A 283 -20.68 -12.52 -8.13
N VAL A 284 -21.80 -11.86 -8.45
CA VAL A 284 -22.73 -12.30 -9.53
C VAL A 284 -22.03 -12.29 -10.89
N GLU A 285 -21.26 -11.25 -11.17
CA GLU A 285 -20.45 -11.11 -12.40
C GLU A 285 -19.18 -11.99 -12.40
N ARG A 286 -19.01 -12.85 -11.40
CA ARG A 286 -17.85 -13.76 -11.23
C ARG A 286 -16.50 -13.04 -11.12
N GLN A 287 -16.51 -11.74 -10.82
CA GLN A 287 -15.35 -10.89 -10.53
C GLN A 287 -14.99 -11.00 -9.05
N TRP A 288 -14.64 -12.22 -8.62
CA TRP A 288 -14.35 -12.53 -7.23
C TRP A 288 -13.18 -11.69 -6.67
N ASP A 289 -12.19 -11.38 -7.49
CA ASP A 289 -11.02 -10.56 -7.15
C ASP A 289 -11.42 -9.11 -6.84
N THR A 290 -12.29 -8.50 -7.66
CA THR A 290 -12.83 -7.16 -7.39
C THR A 290 -13.71 -7.16 -6.15
N ALA A 291 -14.53 -8.21 -5.95
CA ALA A 291 -15.35 -8.35 -4.75
C ALA A 291 -14.49 -8.34 -3.49
N LEU A 292 -13.40 -9.10 -3.44
CA LEU A 292 -12.51 -9.13 -2.27
C LEU A 292 -11.88 -7.76 -1.97
N PHE A 293 -11.55 -6.96 -2.99
CA PHE A 293 -11.13 -5.58 -2.78
C PHE A 293 -12.23 -4.74 -2.14
N MET A 294 -13.49 -4.85 -2.59
CA MET A 294 -14.63 -4.16 -1.99
C MET A 294 -14.85 -4.59 -0.53
N ALA A 295 -14.73 -5.88 -0.23
CA ALA A 295 -14.78 -6.40 1.14
C ALA A 295 -13.69 -5.76 2.01
N GLY A 296 -12.48 -5.59 1.49
CA GLY A 296 -11.41 -4.85 2.15
C GLY A 296 -11.77 -3.41 2.50
N ILE A 297 -12.49 -2.70 1.61
CA ILE A 297 -12.98 -1.33 1.89
C ILE A 297 -14.01 -1.33 3.02
N VAL A 298 -14.96 -2.26 2.98
CA VAL A 298 -15.99 -2.42 4.03
C VAL A 298 -15.35 -2.67 5.39
N LEU A 299 -14.36 -3.56 5.45
CA LEU A 299 -13.61 -3.85 6.67
C LEU A 299 -12.82 -2.63 7.17
N ALA A 300 -12.18 -1.88 6.26
CA ALA A 300 -11.45 -0.67 6.62
C ALA A 300 -12.36 0.42 7.19
N GLU A 301 -13.52 0.62 6.58
CA GLU A 301 -14.51 1.58 7.09
C GLU A 301 -15.09 1.13 8.43
N ALA A 302 -15.42 -0.15 8.59
CA ALA A 302 -15.92 -0.70 9.84
C ALA A 302 -14.91 -0.51 10.98
N ASN A 303 -13.62 -0.71 10.73
CA ASN A 303 -12.57 -0.49 11.72
C ASN A 303 -12.49 0.99 12.14
N ILE A 304 -12.52 1.93 11.18
CA ILE A 304 -12.52 3.38 11.48
C ILE A 304 -13.76 3.77 12.31
N LEU A 305 -14.92 3.20 12.00
CA LEU A 305 -16.15 3.47 12.75
C LEU A 305 -16.07 2.93 14.17
N GLN A 306 -15.59 1.69 14.36
CA GLN A 306 -15.43 1.07 15.67
C GLN A 306 -14.54 1.91 16.58
N GLU A 307 -13.41 2.39 16.08
CA GLU A 307 -12.53 3.28 16.85
C GLU A 307 -13.21 4.60 17.21
N ARG A 308 -13.91 5.25 16.27
CA ARG A 308 -14.65 6.49 16.55
C ARG A 308 -15.73 6.32 17.61
N TYR A 309 -16.41 5.17 17.63
CA TYR A 309 -17.35 4.84 18.70
C TYR A 309 -16.64 4.64 20.03
N GLY A 310 -15.49 3.96 20.04
CA GLY A 310 -14.64 3.79 21.23
C GLY A 310 -14.15 5.13 21.80
N GLU A 311 -13.61 6.01 20.95
CA GLU A 311 -13.16 7.35 21.35
C GLU A 311 -14.30 8.18 21.94
N ARG A 312 -15.48 8.17 21.31
CA ARG A 312 -16.66 8.89 21.84
C ARG A 312 -17.13 8.33 23.18
N ALA A 313 -17.15 7.01 23.33
CA ALA A 313 -17.51 6.36 24.59
C ALA A 313 -16.51 6.71 25.70
N PHE A 314 -15.21 6.75 25.38
CA PHE A 314 -14.16 7.16 26.30
C PHE A 314 -14.32 8.62 26.73
N ILE A 315 -14.45 9.56 25.79
CA ILE A 315 -14.65 11.00 26.09
C ILE A 315 -15.89 11.20 26.96
N MET A 316 -16.99 10.53 26.62
CA MET A 316 -18.23 10.63 27.39
C MET A 316 -18.09 10.05 28.80
N GLY A 317 -17.33 8.96 28.97
CA GLY A 317 -16.99 8.42 30.30
C GLY A 317 -16.14 9.39 31.11
N ASP A 318 -15.12 9.98 30.49
CA ASP A 318 -14.20 10.96 31.09
C ASP A 318 -14.93 12.24 31.52
N ASP A 319 -15.85 12.73 30.70
CA ASP A 319 -16.63 13.94 30.96
C ASP A 319 -17.69 13.72 32.06
N VAL A 320 -18.21 12.49 32.18
CA VAL A 320 -19.08 12.08 33.29
C VAL A 320 -18.29 11.97 34.60
N GLU A 321 -17.10 11.37 34.56
CA GLU A 321 -16.22 11.28 35.74
C GLU A 321 -15.75 12.67 36.22
N LYS A 322 -15.53 13.60 35.29
CA LYS A 322 -15.14 15.01 35.59
C LYS A 322 -16.33 15.91 35.94
N GLY A 323 -17.54 15.37 36.06
CA GLY A 323 -18.75 16.11 36.43
C GLY A 323 -19.10 17.25 35.46
N ARG A 324 -18.63 17.16 34.20
CA ARG A 324 -18.71 18.25 33.21
C ARG A 324 -19.95 18.13 32.31
N VAL A 325 -20.71 17.05 32.45
CA VAL A 325 -21.99 16.81 31.76
C VAL A 325 -23.09 16.69 32.81
N GLU A 326 -23.89 17.75 32.97
CA GLU A 326 -25.17 17.67 33.66
C GLU A 326 -26.15 16.94 32.72
N PHE A 327 -26.58 15.73 33.10
CA PHE A 327 -27.42 14.88 32.27
C PHE A 327 -28.81 15.51 32.05
N ALA A 328 -29.00 16.18 30.91
CA ALA A 328 -30.33 16.49 30.35
C ALA A 328 -30.81 15.36 29.41
N ILE A 329 -30.50 14.09 29.71
CA ILE A 329 -30.96 12.95 28.90
C ILE A 329 -32.13 12.29 29.63
N SER A 330 -33.33 12.49 29.09
CA SER A 330 -34.56 11.82 29.55
C SER A 330 -34.35 10.30 29.57
N PRO A 331 -34.76 9.59 30.64
CA PRO A 331 -34.61 8.14 30.78
C PRO A 331 -35.14 7.33 29.59
N LYS A 332 -36.10 7.90 28.85
CA LYS A 332 -36.70 7.27 27.66
C LYS A 332 -35.70 7.11 26.50
N THR A 333 -34.74 8.01 26.34
CA THR A 333 -33.75 7.96 25.25
C THR A 333 -32.70 6.87 25.47
N ILE A 334 -32.32 6.65 26.73
CA ILE A 334 -31.40 5.56 27.13
C ILE A 334 -32.08 4.20 26.88
N GLN A 335 -33.37 4.08 27.24
CA GLN A 335 -34.13 2.86 27.00
C GLN A 335 -34.24 2.51 25.50
N VAL A 336 -34.42 3.52 24.63
CA VAL A 336 -34.48 3.33 23.17
C VAL A 336 -33.12 2.92 22.60
N ALA A 337 -32.02 3.51 23.07
CA ALA A 337 -30.66 3.15 22.64
C ALA A 337 -30.27 1.73 23.08
N VAL A 338 -30.63 1.34 24.31
CA VAL A 338 -30.41 -0.03 24.82
C VAL A 338 -31.24 -1.05 24.05
N ASN A 339 -32.51 -0.73 23.75
CA ASN A 339 -33.38 -1.60 22.96
C ASN A 339 -32.92 -1.73 21.50
N ALA A 340 -32.36 -0.66 20.90
CA ALA A 340 -31.78 -0.70 19.56
C ALA A 340 -30.48 -1.53 19.52
N GLY A 341 -29.62 -1.38 20.54
CA GLY A 341 -28.40 -2.19 20.69
C GLY A 341 -28.68 -3.68 20.91
N LEU A 342 -29.73 -4.01 21.68
CA LEU A 342 -30.17 -5.40 21.86
C LEU A 342 -30.73 -6.01 20.58
N ARG A 343 -31.50 -5.26 19.78
CA ARG A 343 -32.04 -5.75 18.50
C ARG A 343 -30.95 -6.03 17.46
N ILE A 344 -29.87 -5.24 17.45
CA ILE A 344 -28.72 -5.47 16.55
C ILE A 344 -27.93 -6.71 16.98
N ARG A 345 -27.77 -6.95 18.29
CA ARG A 345 -27.16 -8.19 18.81
C ARG A 345 -28.02 -9.44 18.53
N TYR A 346 -29.34 -9.34 18.64
CA TYR A 346 -30.24 -10.46 18.33
C TYR A 346 -30.25 -10.81 16.84
N LEU A 347 -30.20 -9.81 15.96
CA LEU A 347 -30.09 -10.03 14.51
C LEU A 347 -28.73 -10.62 14.10
N ALA A 348 -27.66 -10.29 14.83
CA ALA A 348 -26.35 -10.90 14.62
C ALA A 348 -26.28 -12.37 15.11
N LEU A 349 -27.05 -12.73 16.15
CA LEU A 349 -27.13 -14.11 16.65
C LEU A 349 -28.04 -14.99 15.78
N LEU A 350 -29.12 -14.45 15.22
CA LEU A 350 -30.00 -15.18 14.30
C LEU A 350 -29.37 -15.51 12.93
N TYR A 351 -28.21 -14.92 12.60
CA TYR A 351 -27.46 -15.20 11.37
C TYR A 351 -26.33 -16.22 11.57
N VAL A 352 -26.10 -16.69 12.80
CA VAL A 352 -25.04 -17.67 13.13
C VAL A 352 -25.59 -19.10 13.23
N ASP A 353 -26.92 -19.27 13.33
CA ASP A 353 -27.59 -20.58 13.46
C ASP A 353 -28.55 -20.93 12.28
N ALA A 354 -28.31 -20.38 11.09
CA ALA A 354 -28.96 -20.79 9.83
C ALA A 354 -27.89 -21.04 8.76
#